data_AF-A0A2E9HVK9-F1
#
_entry.id   AF-A0A2E9HVK9-F1
#
_cell.length_a   1.000
_cell.length_b   1.000
_cell.length_c   1.000
_cell.angle_alpha   90.00
_cell.angle_beta   90.00
_cell.angle_gamma   90.00
#
_symmetry.space_group_name_H-M   'P 1'
#
loop_
_entity.id
_entity.type
_entity.pdbx_description
1 polymer ?
#
loop_
_entity_poly.entity_id
_entity_poly.type
_entity_poly.pdbx_seq_one_letter_code
_entity_poly.pdbx_strand_id
1 'polypeptide(L)'
;MSAKGRIAQAPRLGACVLAFGFSLGLAALGVSALPLHAETHAADPVPATENADLIEVALTLDKQLSDVLAELDAEIALQEENAGFGASAETLDQIDGLIARRTEMAARQAEVRALLATLRGME
;
A
#
# COMPACT_ATOMS: atom_id res chain seq x y z
N MET A 1 -5.60 38.63 36.85
CA MET A 1 -4.29 38.70 37.54
C MET A 1 -3.59 37.37 37.38
N SER A 2 -2.32 37.42 37.05
CA SER A 2 -1.48 36.36 36.47
C SER A 2 -0.73 35.57 37.55
N ALA A 3 -0.77 34.24 37.51
CA ALA A 3 0.12 33.38 38.30
C ALA A 3 1.24 32.84 37.40
N LYS A 4 2.41 33.50 37.50
CA LYS A 4 3.69 33.10 36.90
C LYS A 4 4.33 32.01 37.77
N GLY A 5 4.29 30.76 37.32
CA GLY A 5 5.13 29.67 37.81
C GLY A 5 6.22 29.36 36.78
N ARG A 6 7.47 29.70 37.08
CA ARG A 6 8.64 29.47 36.22
C ARG A 6 9.07 28.00 36.36
N ILE A 7 9.23 27.29 35.24
CA ILE A 7 10.13 26.14 35.18
C ILE A 7 11.17 26.47 34.11
N ALA A 8 12.38 26.78 34.59
CA ALA A 8 13.56 26.90 33.78
C ALA A 8 14.31 25.57 33.89
N GLN A 9 14.35 24.77 32.82
CA GLN A 9 15.49 23.90 32.55
C GLN A 9 15.47 23.44 31.07
N ALA A 10 16.37 24.02 30.29
CA ALA A 10 16.91 23.42 29.06
C ALA A 10 18.21 22.67 29.43
N PRO A 11 18.92 21.98 28.51
CA PRO A 11 18.55 21.38 27.22
C PRO A 11 18.91 19.87 27.21
N ARG A 12 18.69 19.14 26.09
CA ARG A 12 19.71 18.40 25.30
C ARG A 12 19.09 17.83 24.01
N LEU A 13 19.39 18.54 22.91
CA LEU A 13 19.78 18.08 21.56
C LEU A 13 19.42 16.66 21.09
N GLY A 14 18.88 16.62 19.88
CA GLY A 14 18.82 15.47 18.97
C GLY A 14 17.70 15.69 17.94
N ALA A 15 17.87 16.58 16.95
CA ALA A 15 18.25 16.19 15.58
C ALA A 15 17.48 14.93 15.13
N CYS A 16 16.50 15.00 14.23
CA CYS A 16 16.70 15.36 12.83
C CYS A 16 15.41 15.97 12.23
N VAL A 17 15.53 17.23 11.83
CA VAL A 17 14.84 17.74 10.63
C VAL A 17 15.56 17.16 9.42
N LEU A 18 14.82 16.81 8.36
CA LEU A 18 15.15 16.94 6.91
C LEU A 18 14.11 16.09 6.15
N ALA A 19 13.04 16.66 5.63
CA ALA A 19 13.01 17.32 4.32
C ALA A 19 13.64 16.46 3.22
N PHE A 20 12.84 15.64 2.54
CA PHE A 20 13.19 15.16 1.20
C PHE A 20 12.30 15.85 0.18
N GLY A 21 12.83 17.00 -0.25
CA GLY A 21 12.39 17.71 -1.42
C GLY A 21 12.84 16.99 -2.69
N PHE A 22 11.91 17.00 -3.64
CA PHE A 22 12.05 16.75 -5.06
C PHE A 22 13.30 17.43 -5.66
N SER A 23 14.17 16.69 -6.35
CA SER A 23 15.16 17.26 -7.27
C SER A 23 15.62 16.23 -8.29
N LEU A 24 15.11 16.39 -9.51
CA LEU A 24 15.74 15.96 -10.77
C LEU A 24 17.18 16.51 -10.83
N GLY A 25 18.15 15.67 -11.19
CA GLY A 25 19.54 16.12 -11.37
C GLY A 25 20.44 15.08 -12.03
N LEU A 26 20.45 15.09 -13.37
CA LEU A 26 21.32 14.33 -14.26
C LEU A 26 22.70 15.02 -14.38
N ALA A 27 23.80 14.36 -14.00
CA ALA A 27 25.20 14.54 -14.49
C ALA A 27 26.17 13.86 -13.49
N ALA A 28 26.80 12.72 -13.80
CA ALA A 28 28.01 12.53 -14.61
C ALA A 28 29.33 12.57 -13.82
N LEU A 29 30.05 11.44 -13.89
CA LEU A 29 31.51 11.25 -13.85
C LEU A 29 32.27 11.38 -12.51
N GLY A 30 32.72 10.23 -12.01
CA GLY A 30 33.77 10.11 -10.99
C GLY A 30 34.28 8.68 -10.89
N VAL A 31 35.04 8.24 -11.90
CA VAL A 31 35.71 6.93 -11.94
C VAL A 31 36.81 6.89 -10.87
N SER A 32 36.69 5.99 -9.90
CA SER A 32 37.83 5.39 -9.20
C SER A 32 37.58 3.89 -9.10
N ALA A 33 38.39 3.15 -9.84
CA ALA A 33 38.40 1.70 -9.88
C ALA A 33 39.06 1.14 -8.60
N LEU A 34 38.42 0.11 -8.02
CA LEU A 34 38.99 -1.06 -7.30
C LEU A 34 37.98 -1.55 -6.24
N PRO A 35 37.80 -2.86 -6.04
CA PRO A 35 37.77 -3.98 -6.97
C PRO A 35 36.34 -4.54 -7.10
N LEU A 36 36.07 -5.26 -8.19
CA LEU A 36 34.92 -6.16 -8.30
C LEU A 36 34.98 -7.18 -7.16
N HIS A 37 34.24 -6.95 -6.07
CA HIS A 37 33.45 -8.03 -5.49
C HIS A 37 32.12 -8.00 -6.22
N ALA A 38 32.07 -8.74 -7.32
CA ALA A 38 30.82 -9.35 -7.72
C ALA A 38 30.42 -10.28 -6.58
N GLU A 39 29.79 -9.73 -5.54
CA GLU A 39 28.73 -10.48 -4.87
C GLU A 39 27.66 -10.63 -5.92
N THR A 40 27.86 -11.62 -6.79
CA THR A 40 26.76 -12.42 -7.26
C THR A 40 25.99 -12.79 -6.00
N HIS A 41 24.96 -12.01 -5.69
CA HIS A 41 23.72 -12.62 -5.26
C HIS A 41 23.39 -13.58 -6.39
N ALA A 42 23.98 -14.79 -6.31
CA ALA A 42 23.32 -15.96 -6.80
C ALA A 42 21.96 -15.85 -6.13
N ALA A 43 20.97 -15.40 -6.89
CA ALA A 43 19.60 -15.66 -6.56
C ALA A 43 19.59 -17.18 -6.46
N ASP A 44 19.72 -17.68 -5.23
CA ASP A 44 19.46 -19.09 -4.97
C ASP A 44 18.10 -19.32 -5.63
N PRO A 45 18.00 -20.29 -6.55
CA PRO A 45 16.74 -20.57 -7.20
C PRO A 45 15.75 -20.84 -6.08
N VAL A 46 14.78 -19.95 -5.92
CA VAL A 46 13.64 -20.17 -5.02
C VAL A 46 13.13 -21.56 -5.42
N PRO A 47 13.17 -22.54 -4.51
CA PRO A 47 12.82 -23.90 -4.87
C PRO A 47 11.42 -23.88 -5.47
N ALA A 48 11.21 -24.58 -6.58
CA ALA A 48 9.96 -24.55 -7.33
C ALA A 48 8.72 -24.82 -6.47
N THR A 49 8.89 -25.51 -5.33
CA THR A 49 7.86 -25.73 -4.30
C THR A 49 7.44 -24.45 -3.59
N GLU A 50 8.35 -23.54 -3.22
CA GLU A 50 8.02 -22.27 -2.56
C GLU A 50 7.28 -21.32 -3.51
N ASN A 51 7.63 -21.33 -4.81
CA ASN A 51 6.89 -20.56 -5.82
C ASN A 51 5.47 -21.10 -6.02
N ALA A 52 5.28 -22.42 -6.04
CA ALA A 52 3.96 -23.04 -6.14
C ALA A 52 3.06 -22.67 -4.94
N ASP A 53 3.61 -22.71 -3.72
CA ASP A 53 2.90 -22.32 -2.50
C ASP A 53 2.49 -20.83 -2.53
N LEU A 54 3.39 -19.93 -2.96
CA LEU A 54 3.10 -18.50 -3.11
C LEU A 54 2.02 -18.23 -4.17
N ILE A 55 2.03 -18.97 -5.28
CA ILE A 55 1.00 -18.89 -6.33
C ILE A 55 -0.36 -19.35 -5.77
N GLU A 56 -0.40 -20.45 -5.00
CA GLU A 56 -1.64 -20.95 -4.39
C GLU A 56 -2.22 -19.94 -3.37
N VAL A 57 -1.36 -19.37 -2.52
CA VAL A 57 -1.76 -18.32 -1.57
C VAL A 57 -2.31 -17.09 -2.30
N ALA A 58 -1.62 -16.63 -3.34
CA ALA A 58 -2.05 -15.46 -4.10
C ALA A 58 -3.35 -15.71 -4.89
N LEU A 59 -3.58 -16.91 -5.40
CA LEU A 59 -4.85 -17.32 -6.00
C LEU A 59 -5.99 -17.34 -4.99
N THR A 60 -5.73 -17.86 -3.79
CA THR A 60 -6.71 -17.86 -2.69
C THR A 60 -7.08 -16.44 -2.29
N LEU A 61 -6.08 -15.55 -2.19
CA LEU A 61 -6.28 -14.15 -1.86
C LEU A 61 -7.05 -13.39 -2.95
N ASP A 62 -6.75 -13.61 -4.24
CA ASP A 62 -7.50 -13.00 -5.36
C ASP A 62 -8.97 -13.42 -5.33
N LYS A 63 -9.24 -14.69 -5.03
CA LYS A 63 -10.60 -15.21 -4.86
C LYS A 63 -11.32 -14.55 -3.68
N GLN A 64 -10.70 -14.53 -2.51
CA GLN A 64 -11.27 -13.89 -1.31
C GLN A 64 -11.58 -12.41 -1.55
N LEU A 65 -10.67 -11.67 -2.22
CA LEU A 65 -10.90 -10.28 -2.58
C LEU A 65 -12.04 -10.14 -3.59
N SER A 66 -12.17 -11.06 -4.54
CA SER A 66 -13.30 -11.09 -5.48
C SER A 66 -14.64 -11.28 -4.77
N ASP A 67 -14.69 -12.19 -3.80
CA ASP A 67 -15.91 -12.46 -3.03
C ASP A 67 -16.31 -11.23 -2.20
N VAL A 68 -15.35 -10.60 -1.51
CA VAL A 68 -15.58 -9.36 -0.75
C VAL A 68 -16.03 -8.20 -1.65
N LEU A 69 -15.46 -8.07 -2.85
CA LEU A 69 -15.88 -7.03 -3.80
C LEU A 69 -17.32 -7.24 -4.28
N ALA A 70 -17.73 -8.48 -4.52
CA ALA A 70 -19.10 -8.80 -4.88
C ALA A 70 -20.08 -8.50 -3.73
N GLU A 71 -19.70 -8.77 -2.48
CA GLU A 71 -20.49 -8.42 -1.31
C GLU A 71 -20.64 -6.90 -1.16
N LEU A 72 -19.56 -6.13 -1.33
CA LEU A 72 -19.60 -4.67 -1.28
C LEU A 72 -20.45 -4.08 -2.42
N ASP A 73 -20.33 -4.62 -3.64
CA ASP A 73 -21.15 -4.19 -4.77
C ASP A 73 -22.65 -4.43 -4.52
N ALA A 74 -23.00 -5.56 -3.87
CA ALA A 74 -24.37 -5.85 -3.47
C ALA A 74 -24.87 -4.93 -2.34
N GLU A 75 -24.02 -4.64 -1.36
CA GLU A 75 -24.36 -3.74 -0.24
C GLU A 75 -24.56 -2.29 -0.72
N ILE A 76 -23.67 -1.79 -1.60
CA ILE A 76 -23.81 -0.47 -2.22
C ILE A 76 -25.13 -0.38 -2.98
N ALA A 77 -25.42 -1.37 -3.84
CA ALA A 77 -26.68 -1.39 -4.61
C ALA A 77 -27.91 -1.39 -3.70
N LEU A 78 -27.88 -2.17 -2.61
CA LEU A 78 -28.96 -2.21 -1.62
C LEU A 78 -29.13 -0.86 -0.90
N GLN A 79 -28.02 -0.20 -0.52
CA GLN A 79 -28.10 1.10 0.13
C GLN A 79 -28.57 2.20 -0.82
N GLU A 80 -28.11 2.19 -2.08
CA GLU A 80 -28.56 3.13 -3.11
C GLU A 80 -30.07 2.97 -3.41
N GLU A 81 -30.56 1.73 -3.48
CA GLU A 81 -31.99 1.45 -3.63
C GLU A 81 -32.80 1.96 -2.43
N ASN A 82 -32.31 1.74 -1.21
CA ASN A 82 -32.99 2.16 0.02
C ASN A 82 -32.92 3.67 0.30
N ALA A 83 -31.87 4.35 -0.17
CA ALA A 83 -31.67 5.77 0.05
C ALA A 83 -32.78 6.60 -0.63
N GLY A 84 -33.23 6.18 -1.82
CA GLY A 84 -34.32 6.81 -2.55
C GLY A 84 -34.10 8.31 -2.84
N PHE A 85 -35.17 9.00 -3.24
CA PHE A 85 -35.12 10.44 -3.46
C PHE A 85 -35.23 11.19 -2.11
N GLY A 86 -34.26 12.06 -1.82
CA GLY A 86 -34.21 12.83 -0.57
C GLY A 86 -33.48 12.13 0.58
N ALA A 87 -32.60 11.17 0.26
CA ALA A 87 -31.71 10.53 1.22
C ALA A 87 -31.01 11.55 2.12
N SER A 88 -30.83 11.19 3.39
CA SER A 88 -30.11 12.05 4.33
C SER A 88 -28.63 12.15 3.94
N ALA A 89 -27.97 13.25 4.30
CA ALA A 89 -26.53 13.41 4.08
C ALA A 89 -25.72 12.27 4.74
N GLU A 90 -26.16 11.82 5.92
CA GLU A 90 -25.53 10.68 6.61
C GLU A 90 -25.63 9.38 5.81
N THR A 91 -26.77 9.12 5.15
CA THR A 91 -26.94 7.95 4.29
C THR A 91 -26.03 8.02 3.07
N LEU A 92 -25.91 9.20 2.45
CA LEU A 92 -25.02 9.40 1.32
C LEU A 92 -23.54 9.23 1.73
N ASP A 93 -23.14 9.75 2.89
CA ASP A 93 -21.79 9.58 3.44
C ASP A 93 -21.48 8.09 3.71
N GLN A 94 -22.47 7.31 4.16
CA GLN A 94 -22.31 5.86 4.35
C GLN A 94 -22.08 5.12 3.03
N ILE A 95 -22.86 5.47 1.99
CA ILE A 95 -22.69 4.91 0.63
C ILE A 95 -21.31 5.28 0.07
N ASP A 96 -20.90 6.54 0.20
CA ASP A 96 -19.57 6.99 -0.23
C ASP A 96 -18.44 6.27 0.51
N GLY A 97 -18.63 5.99 1.81
CA GLY A 97 -17.71 5.17 2.60
C GLY A 97 -17.58 3.73 2.08
N LEU A 98 -18.69 3.11 1.68
CA LEU A 98 -18.68 1.78 1.06
C LEU A 98 -17.99 1.80 -0.31
N ILE A 99 -18.25 2.81 -1.14
CA ILE A 99 -17.61 2.98 -2.46
C ILE A 99 -16.09 3.16 -2.31
N ALA A 100 -15.66 3.96 -1.33
CA ALA A 100 -14.24 4.14 -1.03
C ALA A 100 -13.58 2.82 -0.62
N ARG A 101 -14.23 2.05 0.26
CA ARG A 101 -13.75 0.72 0.68
C ARG A 101 -13.68 -0.26 -0.49
N ARG A 102 -14.69 -0.28 -1.35
CA ARG A 102 -14.73 -1.10 -2.58
C ARG A 102 -13.59 -0.74 -3.53
N THR A 103 -13.29 0.54 -3.68
CA THR A 103 -12.17 1.03 -4.49
C THR A 103 -10.82 0.58 -3.92
N GLU A 104 -10.64 0.67 -2.60
CA GLU A 104 -9.42 0.19 -1.93
C GLU A 104 -9.22 -1.32 -2.13
N MET A 105 -10.27 -2.13 -1.94
CA MET A 105 -10.19 -3.58 -2.13
C MET A 105 -9.90 -3.96 -3.58
N ALA A 106 -10.44 -3.21 -4.55
CA ALA A 106 -10.16 -3.41 -5.97
C ALA A 106 -8.68 -3.09 -6.29
N ALA A 107 -8.10 -2.06 -5.67
CA ALA A 107 -6.69 -1.76 -5.82
C ALA A 107 -5.81 -2.91 -5.27
N ARG A 108 -6.14 -3.43 -4.07
CA ARG A 108 -5.46 -4.61 -3.50
C ARG A 108 -5.58 -5.84 -4.40
N GLN A 109 -6.74 -6.07 -5.00
CA GLN A 109 -6.91 -7.18 -5.95
C GLN A 109 -6.01 -7.01 -7.19
N ALA A 110 -5.88 -5.78 -7.70
CA ALA A 110 -4.96 -5.50 -8.80
C ALA A 110 -3.49 -5.77 -8.43
N GLU A 111 -3.06 -5.42 -7.21
CA GLU A 111 -1.73 -5.73 -6.69
C GLU A 111 -1.49 -7.25 -6.61
N VAL A 112 -2.47 -8.02 -6.11
CA VAL A 112 -2.38 -9.50 -6.05
C VAL A 112 -2.29 -10.11 -7.45
N ARG A 113 -3.05 -9.59 -8.41
CA ARG A 113 -2.97 -10.04 -9.81
C ARG A 113 -1.62 -9.72 -10.45
N ALA A 114 -1.04 -8.56 -10.13
CA ALA A 114 0.31 -8.20 -10.56
C ALA A 114 1.37 -9.12 -9.94
N LEU A 115 1.22 -9.47 -8.65
CA LEU A 115 2.06 -10.46 -7.98
C LEU A 115 1.97 -11.84 -8.67
N LEU A 116 0.76 -12.33 -8.95
CA LEU A 116 0.54 -13.59 -9.65
C LEU A 116 1.19 -13.61 -11.05
N ALA A 117 1.07 -12.51 -11.80
CA ALA A 117 1.71 -12.38 -13.10
C ALA A 117 3.24 -12.44 -13.00
N THR A 118 3.81 -11.82 -11.96
CA THR A 118 5.25 -11.84 -11.71
C THR A 118 5.72 -13.24 -11.33
N LEU A 119 5.04 -13.90 -10.39
CA LEU A 119 5.39 -15.25 -9.93
C LEU A 119 5.34 -16.29 -11.06
N ARG A 120 4.33 -16.22 -11.93
CA ARG A 120 4.21 -17.11 -13.11
C ARG A 120 5.22 -16.81 -14.21
N GLY A 121 5.73 -15.59 -14.29
CA GLY A 121 6.77 -15.21 -15.25
C GLY A 121 8.18 -15.62 -14.82
N MET A 122 8.35 -16.11 -13.59
CA MET A 122 9.62 -16.60 -13.04
C MET A 122 9.82 -18.12 -13.22
N GLU A 123 8.79 -18.84 -13.68
CA GLU A 123 8.85 -20.26 -14.08
C GLU A 123 9.52 -20.43 -15.46
#